data_AF-A0A3P8MDI2-F1
#
_entry.id   AF-A0A3P8MDI2-F1
#
_cell.length_a   1.000
_cell.length_b   1.000
_cell.length_c   1.000
_cell.angle_alpha   90.00
_cell.angle_beta   90.00
_cell.angle_gamma   90.00
#
_symmetry.space_group_name_H-M   'P 1'
#
loop_
_entity.id
_entity.type
_entity.pdbx_description
1 polymer ?
#
loop_
_entity_poly.entity_id
_entity_poly.type
_entity_poly.pdbx_seq_one_letter_code
_entity_poly.pdbx_strand_id
1 'polypeptide(L)' 'MAVAIVSVVIAILSVAIIVISLLMSPDSNGFSGALVGSGDLELFKYSKERGLKKVLKYSMLFGGLILMIFAIVLRVIA' A
#
# COMPACT_ATOMS: atom_id res chain seq x y z
N MET A 1 -23.15 -5.94 17.35
CA MET A 1 -22.44 -4.68 17.69
C MET A 1 -20.94 -4.75 17.39
N ALA A 2 -20.21 -5.75 17.90
CA ALA A 2 -18.77 -5.90 17.63
C ALA A 2 -18.42 -5.95 16.13
N VAL A 3 -19.17 -6.71 15.32
CA VAL A 3 -18.94 -6.81 13.86
C VAL A 3 -19.00 -5.44 13.18
N ALA A 4 -20.03 -4.63 13.47
CA ALA A 4 -20.19 -3.30 12.87
C ALA A 4 -19.03 -2.36 13.20
N ILE A 5 -18.52 -2.40 14.44
CA ILE A 5 -17.37 -1.60 14.87
C ILE A 5 -16.12 -2.02 14.08
N VAL A 6 -15.87 -3.32 13.95
CA VAL A 6 -14.73 -3.84 13.18
C VAL A 6 -14.86 -3.48 11.69
N SER A 7 -16.06 -3.54 11.12
CA SER A 7 -16.32 -3.13 9.72
C SER A 7 -15.96 -1.66 9.48
N VAL A 8 -16.35 -0.76 10.40
CA VAL A 8 -16.03 0.67 10.29
C VAL A 8 -14.52 0.90 10.38
N VAL A 9 -13.82 0.21 11.28
CA VAL A 9 -12.36 0.30 11.41
C VAL A 9 -11.65 -0.16 10.12
N ILE A 10 -12.09 -1.28 9.53
CA ILE A 10 -11.56 -1.78 8.26
C ILE A 10 -11.81 -0.77 7.13
N ALA A 11 -13.00 -0.17 7.07
CA ALA A 11 -13.32 0.84 6.05
C ALA A 11 -12.40 2.06 6.15
N ILE A 12 -12.16 2.60 7.34
CA ILE A 12 -11.25 3.74 7.53
C ILE A 12 -9.81 3.38 7.13
N LEU A 13 -9.31 2.22 7.57
CA LEU A 13 -7.99 1.72 7.20
C LEU A 13 -7.84 1.55 5.69
N SER A 14 -8.89 1.05 5.01
CA SER A 14 -8.88 0.87 3.56
C SER A 14 -8.74 2.18 2.81
N VAL A 15 -9.47 3.22 3.22
CA VAL A 15 -9.37 4.56 2.63
C VAL A 15 -7.97 5.14 2.83
N ALA A 16 -7.40 5.00 4.04
CA ALA A 16 -6.04 5.46 4.32
C ALA A 16 -4.99 4.77 3.43
N ILE A 17 -5.10 3.45 3.23
CA ILE A 17 -4.18 2.69 2.37
C ILE A 17 -4.34 3.08 0.90
N ILE A 18 -5.57 3.33 0.43
CA ILE A 18 -5.81 3.82 -0.93
C ILE A 18 -5.07 5.15 -1.16
N VAL A 19 -5.19 6.10 -0.23
CA VAL A 19 -4.47 7.39 -0.32
C VAL A 19 -2.95 7.17 -0.38
N ILE A 20 -2.41 6.30 0.48
CA ILE A 20 -0.97 5.98 0.48
C ILE A 20 -0.55 5.34 -0.86
N SER A 21 -1.37 4.46 -1.45
CA SER A 21 -1.09 3.83 -2.75
C SER A 21 -1.07 4.83 -3.91
N LEU A 22 -1.94 5.84 -3.88
CA LEU A 22 -1.96 6.91 -4.87
C LEU A 22 -0.70 7.77 -4.79
N LEU A 23 -0.26 8.10 -3.57
CA LEU A 23 1.02 8.80 -3.35
C LEU A 23 2.24 7.99 -3.85
N MET A 24 2.12 6.67 -3.93
CA MET A 24 3.17 5.75 -4.32
C MET A 24 3.12 5.32 -5.81
N SER A 25 2.13 5.80 -6.55
CA SER A 25 1.93 5.50 -7.98
C SER A 25 3.11 5.91 -8.89
N PRO A 26 3.80 7.05 -8.67
CA PRO A 26 4.93 7.45 -9.52
C PRO A 26 6.10 6.44 -9.50
N ASP A 27 6.42 5.87 -8.34
CA ASP A 27 7.50 4.89 -8.21
C ASP A 27 7.08 3.52 -8.80
N SER A 28 5.80 3.16 -8.73
CA SER A 28 5.27 1.92 -9.32
C SER A 28 5.29 1.95 -10.85
N ASN A 29 5.07 3.12 -11.44
CA ASN A 29 5.11 3.31 -12.90
C ASN A 29 6.52 3.19 -13.49
N GLY A 30 7.58 3.43 -12.71
CA GLY A 30 8.97 3.24 -13.14
C GLY A 30 9.31 1.79 -13.49
N PHE A 31 8.70 0.82 -12.79
CA PHE A 31 8.85 -0.61 -13.11
C PHE A 31 8.02 -1.02 -14.34
N SER A 32 6.79 -0.50 -14.48
CA SER A 32 5.94 -0.80 -15.64
C SER A 32 6.50 -0.21 -16.94
N GLY A 33 7.02 1.03 -16.89
CA GLY A 33 7.71 1.63 -18.03
C GLY A 33 8.96 0.86 -18.47
N ALA A 34 9.56 0.08 -17.57
CA ALA A 34 10.75 -0.70 -17.89
C ALA A 34 10.46 -1.93 -18.73
N LEU A 35 9.41 -2.63 -18.35
CA LEU A 35 8.92 -3.80 -19.08
C LEU A 35 8.51 -3.46 -20.51
N VAL A 36 8.09 -2.21 -20.74
CA VAL A 36 7.60 -1.72 -22.05
C VAL A 36 8.70 -1.00 -22.85
N GLY A 37 9.94 -0.93 -22.34
CA GLY A 37 11.09 -0.42 -23.08
C GLY A 37 11.22 1.11 -23.14
N SER A 38 10.74 1.84 -22.13
CA SER A 38 10.97 3.28 -22.05
C SER A 38 12.46 3.60 -21.87
N GLY A 39 12.98 4.64 -22.54
CA GLY A 39 14.42 4.94 -22.57
C GLY A 39 14.98 5.67 -21.34
N ASP A 40 14.12 6.08 -20.40
CA ASP A 40 14.45 7.04 -19.32
C ASP A 40 14.26 6.43 -17.93
N LEU A 41 14.81 5.22 -17.76
CA LEU A 41 14.45 4.35 -16.64
C LEU A 41 15.37 4.55 -15.44
N GLU A 42 14.79 5.13 -14.39
CA GLU A 42 15.37 5.17 -13.05
C GLU A 42 15.59 3.77 -12.43
N LEU A 43 15.24 2.67 -13.11
CA LEU A 43 15.51 1.28 -12.71
C LEU A 43 16.96 1.03 -12.27
N PHE A 44 17.91 1.67 -12.93
CA PHE A 44 19.35 1.55 -12.62
C PHE A 44 19.91 2.76 -11.89
N LYS A 45 19.08 3.78 -11.65
CA LYS A 45 19.44 4.88 -10.77
C LYS A 45 19.41 4.27 -9.38
N TYR A 46 20.58 3.97 -8.83
CA TYR A 46 20.78 3.47 -7.46
C TYR A 46 20.32 4.52 -6.44
N SER A 47 19.01 4.80 -6.39
CA SER A 47 18.40 5.62 -5.38
C SER A 47 18.08 4.69 -4.23
N LYS A 48 18.93 4.69 -3.20
CA LYS A 48 18.52 4.15 -1.90
C LYS A 48 17.24 4.90 -1.51
N GLU A 49 16.09 4.23 -1.49
CA GLU A 49 14.84 4.81 -1.00
C GLU A 49 15.09 5.41 0.40
N ARG A 50 15.00 6.73 0.53
CA ARG A 50 15.30 7.48 1.76
C ARG A 50 14.14 8.41 2.12
N GLY A 51 14.03 8.72 3.41
CA GLY A 51 13.03 9.65 3.93
C GLY A 51 11.60 9.11 3.82
N LEU A 52 10.68 9.99 3.41
CA LEU A 52 9.24 9.73 3.39
C LEU A 52 8.84 8.57 2.47
N LYS A 53 9.51 8.40 1.32
CA LYS A 53 9.20 7.30 0.38
C LYS A 53 9.36 5.92 1.01
N LYS A 54 10.40 5.73 1.82
CA LYS A 54 10.63 4.49 2.56
C LYS A 54 9.51 4.24 3.57
N VAL A 55 9.10 5.28 4.30
CA VAL A 55 8.00 5.19 5.28
C VAL A 55 6.68 4.85 4.58
N LEU A 56 6.36 5.52 3.47
CA LEU A 56 5.15 5.25 2.69
C LEU A 56 5.10 3.80 2.22
N LYS A 57 6.20 3.27 1.69
CA LYS A 57 6.34 1.86 1.28
C LYS A 57 6.00 0.88 2.40
N TYR A 58 6.69 1.01 3.53
CA TYR A 58 6.46 0.11 4.66
C TYR A 58 5.06 0.32 5.25
N SER A 59 4.55 1.55 5.28
CA SER A 59 3.19 1.82 5.76
C SER A 59 2.12 1.18 4.88
N MET A 60 2.31 1.14 3.55
CA MET A 60 1.41 0.45 2.63
C MET A 60 1.47 -1.07 2.85
N LEU A 61 2.69 -1.63 3.00
CA LEU A 61 2.90 -3.06 3.22
C LEU A 61 2.29 -3.52 4.56
N PHE A 62 2.63 -2.85 5.65
CA PHE A 62 2.10 -3.17 6.98
C PHE A 62 0.61 -2.86 7.08
N GLY A 63 0.14 -1.76 6.50
CA GLY A 63 -1.28 -1.41 6.45
C GLY A 63 -2.09 -2.49 5.75
N GLY A 64 -1.65 -2.96 4.57
CA GLY A 64 -2.30 -4.05 3.85
C GLY A 64 -2.31 -5.37 4.63
N LEU A 65 -1.20 -5.71 5.29
CA LEU A 65 -1.10 -6.91 6.14
C LEU A 65 -2.08 -6.85 7.32
N ILE A 66 -2.13 -5.71 8.02
CA ILE A 66 -3.05 -5.48 9.13
C ILE A 66 -4.50 -5.58 8.65
N LEU A 67 -4.83 -4.94 7.52
CA LEU A 67 -6.18 -5.00 6.94
C LEU A 67 -6.57 -6.45 6.63
N MET A 68 -5.65 -7.24 6.07
CA MET A 68 -5.90 -8.66 5.79
C MET A 68 -6.17 -9.47 7.06
N ILE A 69 -5.40 -9.26 8.12
CA ILE A 69 -5.62 -9.93 9.42
C ILE A 69 -7.00 -9.55 9.99
N PHE A 70 -7.34 -8.26 9.99
CA PHE A 70 -8.65 -7.79 10.49
C PHE A 70 -9.82 -8.35 9.66
N ALA A 71 -9.66 -8.47 8.34
CA ALA A 71 -10.66 -9.07 7.47
C ALA A 71 -10.88 -10.55 7.78
N ILE A 72 -9.80 -11.32 8.03
CA ILE A 72 -9.88 -12.73 8.43
C ILE A 72 -10.55 -12.86 9.80
N VAL A 73 -10.17 -12.02 10.77
CA VAL A 73 -10.80 -12.01 12.11
C VAL A 73 -12.29 -11.71 12.01
N LEU A 74 -12.69 -10.75 11.18
CA LEU A 74 -14.11 -10.46 10.95
C LEU A 74 -14.82 -11.67 10.33
N ARG A 75 -14.20 -12.37 9.38
CA ARG A 75 -14.77 -13.57 8.75
C ARG A 75 -14.95 -14.75 9.71
N VAL A 76 -14.09 -14.86 10.73
CA VAL A 76 -14.20 -15.93 11.74
C VAL A 76 -15.26 -15.60 12.80
N ILE A 77 -15.47 -14.32 13.11
CA ILE A 77 -16.40 -13.86 14.15
C ILE A 77 -17.82 -13.61 13.63
N ALA A 78 -17.97 -13.22 12.36
CA ALA A 78 -19.25 -12.93 11.71
C ALA A 78 -19.84 -14.16 11.03
#